data_AF-A0A4P7JD28-F1
#
_entry.id   AF-A0A4P7JD28-F1
#
_cell.length_a   1.000
_cell.length_b   1.000
_cell.length_c   1.000
_cell.angle_alpha   90.00
_cell.angle_beta   90.00
_cell.angle_gamma   90.00
#
_symmetry.space_group_name_H-M   'P 1'
#
loop_
_entity.id
_entity.type
_entity.pdbx_description
1 polymer ?
#
loop_
_entity_poly.entity_id
_entity_poly.type
_entity_poly.pdbx_seq_one_letter_code
_entity_poly.pdbx_strand_id
1 'polypeptide(L)'
;MRGVATFLAALAVICLGYWAYHQNILTQHSVREVERLHRAIGAERERLSVLRAEWAYLNRPDRLRELADLNFDRLGLMPMSPDHFGDVHQIVYPPLLDQLISETLTGSASGPEQLP
;
A
#
# COMPACT_ATOMS: atom_id res chain seq x y z
N MET A 1 52.38 -7.79 -45.27
CA MET A 1 51.83 -7.47 -43.94
C MET A 1 50.68 -6.43 -43.95
N ARG A 2 50.68 -5.42 -44.84
CA ARG A 2 49.63 -4.38 -44.89
C ARG A 2 48.21 -4.91 -45.16
N GLY A 3 48.05 -5.91 -46.03
CA GLY A 3 46.73 -6.48 -46.37
C GLY A 3 46.05 -7.24 -45.23
N VAL A 4 46.83 -7.89 -44.36
CA VAL A 4 46.30 -8.61 -43.19
C VAL A 4 45.75 -7.61 -42.16
N ALA A 5 46.48 -6.51 -41.94
CA ALA A 5 46.05 -5.45 -41.04
C ALA A 5 44.75 -4.77 -41.50
N THR A 6 44.60 -4.52 -42.81
CA THR A 6 43.35 -3.93 -43.34
C THR A 6 42.18 -4.90 -43.27
N PHE A 7 42.40 -6.19 -43.49
CA PHE A 7 41.35 -7.22 -43.32
C PHE A 7 40.89 -7.31 -41.86
N LEU A 8 41.84 -7.32 -40.91
CA LEU A 8 41.52 -7.32 -39.48
C LEU A 8 40.77 -6.07 -39.05
N ALA A 9 41.16 -4.89 -39.57
CA ALA A 9 40.45 -3.65 -39.30
C ALA A 9 39.01 -3.68 -39.84
N ALA A 10 38.81 -4.18 -41.07
CA ALA A 10 37.48 -4.33 -41.64
C ALA A 10 36.61 -5.30 -40.82
N LEU A 11 37.17 -6.43 -40.39
CA LEU A 11 36.49 -7.39 -39.51
C LEU A 11 36.12 -6.75 -38.17
N ALA A 12 37.03 -5.99 -37.57
CA ALA A 12 36.78 -5.29 -36.31
C ALA A 12 35.63 -4.27 -36.43
N VAL A 13 35.54 -3.53 -37.54
CA VAL A 13 34.44 -2.60 -37.81
C VAL A 13 33.10 -3.35 -37.96
N ILE A 14 33.09 -4.48 -38.65
CA ILE A 14 31.87 -5.32 -38.80
C ILE A 14 31.43 -5.86 -37.44
N CYS A 15 32.35 -6.38 -36.63
CA CYS A 15 32.08 -6.84 -35.27
C CYS A 15 31.51 -5.72 -34.38
N LEU A 16 32.06 -4.50 -34.47
CA LEU A 16 31.57 -3.34 -33.74
C LEU A 16 30.17 -2.92 -34.19
N GLY A 17 29.90 -2.92 -35.50
CA GLY A 17 28.56 -2.66 -36.04
C GLY A 17 27.53 -3.68 -35.54
N TYR A 18 27.90 -4.96 -35.53
CA TYR A 18 27.07 -6.03 -34.99
C TYR A 18 26.84 -5.86 -33.48
N TRP A 19 27.88 -5.56 -32.70
CA TRP A 19 27.77 -5.36 -31.25
C TRP A 19 26.89 -4.16 -30.88
N ALA A 20 27.02 -3.05 -31.62
CA ALA A 20 26.19 -1.86 -31.42
C ALA A 20 24.71 -2.13 -31.75
N TYR A 21 24.44 -2.87 -32.82
CA TYR A 21 23.09 -3.29 -33.18
C TYR A 21 22.48 -4.22 -32.12
N HIS A 22 23.27 -5.19 -31.62
CA HIS A 22 22.83 -6.11 -30.59
C HIS A 22 22.49 -5.40 -29.27
N GLN A 23 23.32 -4.44 -28.83
CA GLN A 23 23.04 -3.62 -27.64
C GLN A 23 21.75 -2.81 -27.76
N ASN A 24 21.41 -2.36 -28.96
CA ASN A 24 20.18 -1.62 -29.19
C ASN A 24 18.92 -2.48 -28.93
N ILE A 25 18.98 -3.79 -29.23
CA ILE A 25 17.83 -4.70 -29.07
C ILE A 25 17.45 -4.88 -27.59
N LEU A 26 18.43 -5.01 -26.70
CA LEU A 26 18.18 -5.24 -25.27
C LEU A 26 17.52 -4.02 -24.60
N THR A 27 17.95 -2.81 -24.96
CA THR A 27 17.39 -1.57 -24.43
C THR A 27 15.96 -1.34 -24.90
N GLN A 28 15.65 -1.64 -26.17
CA GLN A 28 14.30 -1.45 -26.68
C GLN A 28 13.28 -2.42 -26.05
N HIS A 29 13.71 -3.61 -25.64
CA HIS A 29 12.80 -4.58 -25.03
C HIS A 29 12.34 -4.13 -23.64
N SER A 30 13.26 -3.60 -22.81
CA SER A 30 12.92 -3.10 -21.48
C SER A 30 12.00 -1.87 -21.53
N VAL A 31 12.25 -0.96 -22.48
CA VAL A 31 11.40 0.22 -22.69
C VAL A 31 9.97 -0.17 -23.05
N ARG A 32 9.80 -1.11 -24.01
CA ARG A 32 8.47 -1.59 -24.41
C ARG A 32 7.71 -2.25 -23.26
N GLU A 33 8.41 -2.99 -22.40
CA GLU A 33 7.79 -3.66 -21.26
C GLU A 33 7.34 -2.66 -20.18
N VAL A 34 8.15 -1.63 -19.91
CA VAL A 34 7.78 -0.53 -19.02
C VAL A 34 6.56 0.22 -19.55
N GLU A 35 6.50 0.52 -20.85
CA GLU A 35 5.36 1.16 -21.48
C GLU A 35 4.08 0.29 -21.42
N ARG A 36 4.22 -1.03 -21.60
CA ARG A 36 3.11 -1.97 -21.46
C ARG A 36 2.58 -1.97 -20.04
N LEU A 37 3.46 -2.02 -19.04
CA LEU A 37 3.07 -2.02 -17.64
C LEU A 37 2.43 -0.70 -17.22
N HIS A 38 2.96 0.44 -17.66
CA HIS A 38 2.36 1.76 -17.39
C HIS A 38 0.95 1.88 -17.96
N ARG A 39 0.71 1.35 -19.17
CA ARG A 39 -0.64 1.30 -19.76
C ARG A 39 -1.59 0.43 -18.94
N ALA A 40 -1.14 -0.74 -18.47
CA ALA A 40 -1.94 -1.59 -17.60
C ALA A 40 -2.27 -0.90 -16.26
N ILE A 41 -1.29 -0.25 -15.63
CA ILE A 41 -1.50 0.53 -14.40
C ILE A 41 -2.49 1.67 -14.63
N GLY A 42 -2.41 2.36 -15.77
CA GLY A 42 -3.35 3.42 -16.14
C GLY A 42 -4.80 2.91 -16.19
N ALA A 43 -5.01 1.78 -16.87
CA ALA A 43 -6.34 1.16 -16.98
C ALA A 43 -6.91 0.73 -15.63
N GLU A 44 -6.09 0.13 -14.74
CA GLU A 44 -6.58 -0.24 -13.40
C GLU A 44 -6.86 0.97 -12.52
N ARG A 45 -6.08 2.05 -12.64
CA ARG A 45 -6.34 3.31 -11.92
C ARG A 45 -7.66 3.95 -12.32
N GLU A 46 -8.03 3.88 -13.60
CA GLU A 46 -9.32 4.35 -14.08
C GLU A 46 -10.47 3.57 -13.43
N ARG A 47 -10.38 2.24 -13.37
CA ARG A 47 -11.37 1.40 -12.68
C ARG A 47 -11.47 1.74 -11.19
N LEU A 48 -10.34 1.94 -10.52
CA LEU A 48 -10.33 2.38 -9.12
C LEU A 48 -10.96 3.76 -8.94
N SER A 49 -10.82 4.67 -9.90
CA SER A 49 -11.47 5.98 -9.85
C SER A 49 -12.99 5.84 -9.88
N VAL A 50 -13.52 4.99 -10.76
CA VAL A 50 -14.96 4.72 -10.85
C VAL A 50 -15.47 4.09 -9.56
N LEU A 51 -14.80 3.04 -9.06
CA LEU A 51 -15.20 2.37 -7.82
C LEU A 51 -15.19 3.30 -6.61
N ARG A 52 -14.23 4.22 -6.52
CA ARG A 52 -14.21 5.23 -5.46
C ARG A 52 -15.38 6.21 -5.56
N ALA A 53 -15.76 6.59 -6.78
CA ALA A 53 -16.92 7.44 -7.00
C ALA A 53 -18.22 6.71 -6.62
N GLU A 54 -18.35 5.45 -6.98
CA GLU A 54 -19.49 4.60 -6.58
C GLU A 54 -19.56 4.43 -5.06
N TRP A 55 -18.42 4.15 -4.42
CA TRP A 55 -18.35 4.05 -2.96
C TRP A 55 -18.73 5.37 -2.29
N ALA A 56 -18.24 6.50 -2.78
CA ALA A 56 -18.61 7.81 -2.25
C ALA A 56 -20.11 8.08 -2.40
N TYR A 57 -20.71 7.68 -3.52
CA TYR A 57 -22.15 7.80 -3.75
C TYR A 57 -22.97 6.89 -2.82
N LEU A 58 -22.52 5.65 -2.58
CA LEU A 58 -23.18 4.71 -1.67
C LEU A 58 -23.06 5.14 -0.20
N ASN A 59 -21.93 5.73 0.19
CA ASN A 59 -21.68 6.17 1.56
C ASN A 59 -22.11 7.62 1.85
N ARG A 60 -22.89 8.24 0.95
CA ARG A 60 -23.40 9.59 1.21
C ARG A 60 -24.31 9.56 2.46
N PRO A 61 -24.02 10.35 3.51
CA PRO A 61 -24.70 10.24 4.81
C PRO A 61 -26.19 10.57 4.73
N ASP A 62 -26.58 11.50 3.84
CA ASP A 62 -28.00 11.82 3.60
C ASP A 62 -28.77 10.59 3.10
N ARG A 63 -28.21 9.88 2.11
CA ARG A 63 -28.82 8.69 1.50
C ARG A 63 -28.85 7.52 2.48
N LEU A 64 -27.79 7.34 3.26
CA LEU A 64 -27.74 6.31 4.30
C LEU A 64 -28.81 6.55 5.38
N ARG A 65 -29.05 7.81 5.78
CA ARG A 65 -30.14 8.17 6.69
C ARG A 65 -31.50 7.83 6.09
N GLU A 66 -31.76 8.24 4.86
CA GLU A 66 -33.02 7.93 4.16
C GLU A 66 -33.24 6.40 4.06
N LEU A 67 -32.20 5.62 3.73
CA LEU A 67 -32.29 4.16 3.67
C LEU A 67 -32.50 3.51 5.05
N ALA A 68 -31.89 4.07 6.10
CA ALA A 68 -32.10 3.61 7.47
C ALA A 68 -33.53 3.87 7.95
N ASP A 69 -34.08 5.06 7.64
CA ASP A 69 -35.45 5.43 7.96
C ASP A 69 -36.46 4.55 7.21
N LEU A 70 -36.23 4.29 5.92
CA LEU A 70 -37.08 3.38 5.13
C LEU A 70 -37.06 1.93 5.62
N ASN A 71 -35.96 1.48 6.26
CA ASN A 71 -35.80 0.11 6.76
C ASN A 71 -35.87 0.06 8.30
N PHE A 72 -36.49 1.06 8.93
CA PHE A 72 -36.49 1.22 10.38
C PHE A 72 -37.06 0.00 11.11
N ASP A 73 -38.14 -0.61 10.60
CA ASP A 73 -38.77 -1.80 11.19
C ASP A 73 -37.80 -2.97 11.39
N ARG A 74 -36.78 -3.08 10.52
CA ARG A 74 -35.78 -4.14 10.58
C ARG A 74 -34.52 -3.71 11.31
N LEU A 75 -34.08 -2.47 11.09
CA LEU A 75 -32.78 -1.99 11.55
C LEU A 75 -32.85 -1.40 12.97
N GLY A 76 -33.97 -0.80 13.35
CA GLY A 76 -34.15 -0.15 14.66
C GLY A 76 -33.14 0.95 14.95
N LEU A 77 -32.53 1.53 13.91
CA LEU A 77 -31.47 2.53 14.04
C LEU A 77 -32.08 3.90 14.29
N MET A 78 -31.64 4.55 15.38
CA MET A 78 -31.99 5.93 15.69
C MET A 78 -30.78 6.85 15.46
N PRO A 79 -31.00 8.11 15.04
CA PRO A 79 -29.94 9.11 14.96
C PRO A 79 -29.19 9.22 16.28
N MET A 80 -27.86 9.27 16.23
CA MET A 80 -27.02 9.41 17.41
C MET A 80 -27.16 10.84 17.95
N SER A 81 -27.66 11.00 19.18
CA SER A 81 -27.67 12.27 19.90
C SER A 81 -26.32 12.50 20.60
N PRO A 82 -25.86 13.75 20.78
CA PRO A 82 -24.73 14.07 21.67
C PRO A 82 -24.85 13.42 23.06
N ASP A 83 -26.08 13.27 23.57
CA ASP A 83 -26.35 12.67 24.89
C ASP A 83 -26.04 11.16 24.93
N HIS A 84 -25.88 10.50 23.78
CA HIS A 84 -25.51 9.08 23.70
C HIS A 84 -23.99 8.86 23.83
N PHE A 85 -23.18 9.92 23.75
CA PHE A 85 -21.74 9.81 23.97
C PHE A 85 -21.45 9.84 25.48
N GLY A 86 -20.68 8.86 25.95
CA GLY A 86 -20.20 8.84 27.33
C GLY A 86 -19.19 9.96 27.59
N ASP A 87 -19.10 10.41 28.84
CA ASP A 87 -18.10 11.38 29.24
C ASP A 87 -16.70 10.75 29.14
N VAL A 88 -15.69 11.53 28.73
CA VAL A 88 -14.28 11.11 28.69
C VAL A 88 -13.84 10.57 30.06
N HIS A 89 -14.37 11.12 31.15
CA HIS A 89 -14.10 10.67 32.51
C HIS A 89 -14.68 9.29 32.86
N GLN A 90 -15.56 8.74 32.03
CA GLN A 90 -16.15 7.40 32.20
C GLN A 90 -15.36 6.31 31.47
N ILE A 91 -14.32 6.68 30.72
CA ILE A 91 -13.48 5.75 29.96
C ILE A 91 -12.33 5.29 30.85
N VAL A 92 -12.25 3.99 31.13
CA VAL A 92 -11.10 3.39 31.81
C VAL A 92 -9.94 3.37 30.82
N TYR A 93 -8.94 4.22 31.05
CA TYR A 93 -7.71 4.20 30.27
C TYR A 93 -6.81 3.07 30.75
N PRO A 94 -6.20 2.30 29.82
CA PRO A 94 -5.14 1.39 30.19
C PRO A 94 -3.98 2.17 30.84
N PRO A 95 -3.27 1.58 31.81
CA PRO A 95 -2.10 2.21 32.42
C PRO A 95 -1.07 2.57 31.34
N LEU A 96 -0.40 3.71 31.51
CA LEU A 96 0.67 4.11 30.59
C LEU A 96 1.76 3.05 30.56
N LEU A 97 2.39 2.85 29.39
CA LEU A 97 3.45 1.86 29.21
C LEU A 97 4.57 2.01 30.26
N ASP A 98 4.89 3.23 30.69
CA ASP A 98 5.87 3.51 31.75
C ASP A 98 5.43 3.00 33.13
N GLN A 99 4.11 3.05 33.42
CA GLN A 99 3.53 2.45 34.63
C GLN A 99 3.57 0.93 34.55
N LEU A 100 3.24 0.34 33.38
CA LEU A 100 3.33 -1.10 33.14
C LEU A 100 4.77 -1.62 33.28
N ILE A 101 5.76 -0.90 32.74
CA ILE A 101 7.18 -1.24 32.83
C ILE A 101 7.65 -1.12 34.30
N SER A 102 7.27 -0.06 35.00
CA SER A 102 7.64 0.11 36.41
C SER A 102 7.00 -0.98 37.28
N GLU A 103 5.74 -1.30 37.07
CA GLU A 103 4.99 -2.31 37.85
C GLU A 103 5.50 -3.73 37.60
N THR A 104 5.86 -4.07 36.36
CA THR A 104 6.52 -5.35 36.03
C THR A 104 7.95 -5.46 36.57
N LEU A 105 8.74 -4.39 36.51
CA LEU A 105 10.09 -4.37 37.08
C LEU A 105 10.08 -4.44 38.62
N THR A 106 9.09 -3.81 39.27
CA THR A 106 8.95 -3.83 40.74
C THR A 106 8.30 -5.11 41.25
N GLY A 107 7.35 -5.68 40.50
CA GLY A 107 6.71 -6.98 40.80
C GLY A 107 7.64 -8.18 40.57
N SER A 108 8.59 -8.08 39.63
CA SER A 108 9.62 -9.10 39.41
C SER A 108 10.76 -9.04 40.45
N ALA A 109 10.92 -7.94 41.19
CA ALA A 109 12.02 -7.76 42.15
C ALA A 109 11.67 -8.18 43.60
N SER A 110 10.44 -8.61 43.88
CA SER A 110 9.97 -8.94 45.25
C SER A 110 9.75 -10.43 45.54
N GLY A 111 10.29 -11.34 44.71
CA GLY A 111 10.31 -12.77 45.00
C GLY A 111 11.68 -13.25 45.44
N PRO A 112 11.96 -13.55 46.72
CA PRO A 112 13.10 -14.39 47.06
C PRO A 112 12.83 -15.78 46.49
N GLU A 113 13.65 -16.15 45.52
CA GLU A 113 13.78 -17.49 44.94
C GLU A 113 14.15 -18.48 46.06
N GLN A 114 13.14 -18.99 46.79
CA GLN A 114 13.30 -20.17 47.63
C GLN A 114 13.27 -21.40 46.72
N LEU A 115 14.46 -21.76 46.23
CA LEU A 115 14.73 -23.08 45.65
C LEU A 115 14.72 -24.13 46.79
N PRO A 116 14.09 -25.31 46.60
CA PRO A 116 14.09 -26.39 47.59
C PRO A 116 15.47 -27.01 47.82
#